data_AF-A0A6A7CDY6-F1
#
_entry.id   AF-A0A6A7CDY6-F1
#
_cell.length_a   1.000
_cell.length_b   1.000
_cell.length_c   1.000
_cell.angle_alpha   90.00
_cell.angle_beta   90.00
_cell.angle_gamma   90.00
#
_symmetry.space_group_name_H-M   'P 1'
#
loop_
_entity.id
_entity.type
_entity.pdbx_description
1 polymer ?
#
loop_
_entity_poly.entity_id
_entity_poly.type
_entity_poly.pdbx_seq_one_letter_code
_entity_poly.pdbx_strand_id
1 'polypeptide(L)'
;MAEFLSATIKCVLIMCFIVFSICITAGVGAGVGAKGRVGFHSWKDSGAFGYHSGRYLNNLNAADGIVYACDALGVAAFSYQGIEMVAIAIGEAHDYPRRTIPWAINKIFYRTLVIVILNIFLLGLVVPYDTLSLGRDPPYVVAVQLTGVPVLPSMVNAVLLCVTLWVANSILYSGSRVLVGIASRKNSPK
;
A
#
# COMPACT_ATOMS: atom_id res chain seq x y z
N MET A 1 -16.04 11.67 -16.96
CA MET A 1 -14.90 12.56 -16.56
C MET A 1 -14.36 12.25 -15.18
N ALA A 2 -15.18 12.19 -14.12
CA ALA A 2 -14.70 11.95 -12.74
C ALA A 2 -13.78 10.71 -12.60
N GLU A 3 -14.09 9.61 -13.30
CA GLU A 3 -13.29 8.38 -13.29
C GLU A 3 -11.88 8.54 -13.90
N PHE A 4 -11.75 9.37 -14.94
CA PHE A 4 -10.45 9.68 -15.54
C PHE A 4 -9.62 10.60 -14.64
N LEU A 5 -10.26 11.58 -13.99
CA LEU A 5 -9.59 12.44 -13.00
C LEU A 5 -9.08 11.60 -11.81
N SER A 6 -9.93 10.69 -11.34
CA SER A 6 -9.66 9.69 -10.30
C SER A 6 -8.43 8.82 -10.63
N ALA A 7 -8.40 8.23 -11.82
CA ALA A 7 -7.30 7.40 -12.27
C ALA A 7 -5.98 8.19 -12.36
N THR A 8 -6.01 9.41 -12.92
CA THR A 8 -4.83 10.26 -13.06
C THR A 8 -4.25 10.66 -11.70
N ILE A 9 -5.10 11.07 -10.74
CA ILE A 9 -4.66 11.47 -9.40
C ILE A 9 -4.04 10.29 -8.64
N LYS A 10 -4.62 9.07 -8.72
CA LYS A 10 -4.03 7.84 -8.17
C LYS A 10 -2.61 7.60 -8.71
N CYS A 11 -2.43 7.70 -10.03
CA CYS A 11 -1.13 7.51 -10.65
C CYS A 11 -0.11 8.58 -10.20
N VAL A 12 -0.50 9.86 -10.16
CA VAL A 12 0.38 10.95 -9.69
C VAL A 12 0.82 10.73 -8.24
N LEU A 13 -0.10 10.39 -7.33
CA LEU A 13 0.21 10.13 -5.92
C LEU A 13 1.20 8.97 -5.75
N ILE A 14 0.96 7.85 -6.43
CA ILE A 14 1.86 6.67 -6.39
C ILE A 14 3.24 7.06 -6.92
N MET A 15 3.33 7.80 -8.03
CA MET A 15 4.59 8.28 -8.58
C MET A 15 5.32 9.22 -7.61
N CYS A 16 4.61 10.13 -6.94
CA CYS A 16 5.19 10.99 -5.90
C CYS A 16 5.78 10.18 -4.74
N PHE A 17 5.07 9.16 -4.23
CA PHE A 17 5.61 8.29 -3.16
C PHE A 17 6.83 7.47 -3.61
N ILE A 18 6.84 6.96 -4.86
CA ILE A 18 7.99 6.23 -5.42
C ILE A 18 9.20 7.17 -5.56
N VAL A 19 9.03 8.35 -6.16
CA VAL A 19 10.11 9.35 -6.31
C VAL A 19 10.64 9.78 -4.94
N PHE A 20 9.75 10.07 -3.99
CA PHE A 20 10.13 10.45 -2.63
C PHE A 20 10.95 9.35 -1.92
N SER A 21 10.55 8.09 -2.05
CA SER A 21 11.28 6.96 -1.46
C SER A 21 12.64 6.72 -2.14
N ILE A 22 12.74 6.92 -3.46
CA ILE A 22 14.02 6.92 -4.19
C ILE A 22 14.93 8.06 -3.70
N CYS A 23 14.41 9.28 -3.50
CA CYS A 23 15.17 10.41 -3.00
C CYS A 23 15.78 10.12 -1.61
N ILE A 24 15.00 9.57 -0.68
CA ILE A 24 15.52 9.19 0.65
C ILE A 24 16.57 8.08 0.52
N THR A 25 16.29 7.03 -0.27
CA THR A 25 17.22 5.90 -0.50
C THR A 25 18.56 6.37 -1.10
N ALA A 26 18.52 7.38 -1.97
CA ALA A 26 19.69 8.01 -2.58
C ALA A 26 20.50 8.89 -1.62
N GLY A 27 19.95 9.24 -0.45
CA GLY A 27 20.62 10.04 0.58
C GLY A 27 20.11 11.49 0.71
N VAL A 28 19.03 11.87 0.03
CA VAL A 28 18.50 13.24 0.05
C VAL A 28 17.62 13.45 1.28
N GLY A 29 18.24 13.88 2.38
CA GLY A 29 17.55 14.26 3.63
C GLY A 29 18.54 14.74 4.69
N ALA A 30 18.16 15.76 5.48
CA ALA A 30 19.08 16.44 6.40
C ALA A 30 19.65 15.52 7.50
N GLY A 31 18.82 14.62 8.06
CA GLY A 31 19.26 13.59 9.01
C GLY A 31 19.90 12.36 8.36
N VAL A 32 19.69 12.15 7.05
CA VAL A 32 20.25 11.02 6.30
C VAL A 32 21.68 11.30 5.84
N GLY A 33 21.99 12.55 5.44
CA GLY A 33 23.34 12.96 5.06
C GLY A 33 24.41 12.71 6.14
N ALA A 34 24.02 12.66 7.42
CA ALA A 34 24.90 12.35 8.54
C ALA A 34 25.21 10.84 8.74
N LYS A 35 24.39 9.95 8.19
CA LYS A 35 24.58 8.47 8.27
C LYS A 35 25.02 7.83 6.94
N GLY A 36 25.10 8.61 5.86
CA GLY A 36 25.39 8.10 4.52
C GLY A 36 24.17 7.53 3.81
N ARG A 37 24.38 6.97 2.61
CA ARG A 37 23.30 6.49 1.72
C ARG A 37 22.53 5.35 2.38
N VAL A 38 21.28 5.62 2.77
CA VAL A 38 20.39 4.66 3.48
C VAL A 38 20.27 3.33 2.75
N GLY A 39 20.09 3.35 1.42
CA GLY A 39 20.39 2.23 0.50
C GLY A 39 20.10 0.83 1.07
N PHE A 40 21.10 -0.05 1.06
CA PHE A 40 21.06 -1.37 1.70
C PHE A 40 21.54 -1.37 3.16
N HIS A 41 21.83 -0.20 3.75
CA HIS A 41 22.39 -0.11 5.10
C HIS A 41 21.38 -0.58 6.15
N SER A 42 20.12 -0.17 6.05
CA SER A 42 19.01 -0.67 6.89
C SER A 42 18.88 -2.20 6.83
N TRP A 43 19.07 -2.79 5.65
CA TRP A 43 18.99 -4.25 5.45
C TRP A 43 20.24 -5.01 5.92
N LYS A 44 21.37 -4.33 6.06
CA LYS A 44 22.64 -4.92 6.52
C LYS A 44 22.80 -4.86 8.04
N ASP A 45 22.42 -3.73 8.62
CA ASP A 45 22.65 -3.44 10.04
C ASP A 45 21.47 -3.91 10.91
N SER A 46 20.26 -3.87 10.37
CA SER A 46 19.04 -4.37 11.03
C SER A 46 18.61 -5.74 10.47
N GLY A 47 18.90 -6.02 9.21
CA GLY A 47 18.49 -7.27 8.55
C GLY A 47 17.19 -7.09 7.74
N ALA A 48 17.17 -7.64 6.53
CA ALA A 48 16.05 -7.52 5.58
C ALA A 48 14.73 -8.16 6.07
N PHE A 49 14.82 -9.12 6.99
CA PHE A 49 13.69 -9.84 7.59
C PHE A 49 13.83 -9.90 9.12
N GLY A 50 14.20 -8.77 9.74
CA GLY A 50 14.39 -8.66 11.18
C GLY A 50 13.10 -8.94 11.98
N TYR A 51 13.25 -9.64 13.10
CA TYR A 51 12.17 -10.00 14.00
C TYR A 51 11.80 -8.83 14.92
N HIS A 52 10.57 -8.32 14.83
CA HIS A 52 10.12 -7.21 15.68
C HIS A 52 9.92 -7.69 17.13
N SER A 53 10.85 -7.32 18.02
CA SER A 53 10.96 -7.81 19.40
C SER A 53 9.84 -7.39 20.36
N GLY A 54 8.82 -6.66 19.88
CA GLY A 54 7.72 -6.13 20.69
C GLY A 54 6.54 -7.10 20.91
N ARG A 55 6.46 -8.24 20.22
CA ARG A 55 5.28 -9.13 20.32
C ARG A 55 5.57 -10.63 20.11
N TYR A 56 6.59 -11.16 20.77
CA TYR A 56 6.41 -12.15 21.85
C TYR A 56 7.69 -12.89 22.29
N LEU A 57 8.67 -13.10 21.40
CA LEU A 57 9.67 -14.16 21.57
C LEU A 57 11.12 -13.69 21.63
N ASN A 58 11.86 -14.28 22.59
CA ASN A 58 13.32 -14.23 22.74
C ASN A 58 13.97 -15.62 22.49
N ASN A 59 13.22 -16.56 21.89
CA ASN A 59 13.69 -17.84 21.34
C ASN A 59 12.84 -18.17 20.10
N LEU A 60 13.48 -18.36 18.94
CA LEU A 60 12.81 -18.62 17.67
C LEU A 60 12.79 -20.13 17.37
N ASN A 61 11.61 -20.72 17.24
CA ASN A 61 11.41 -22.05 16.69
C ASN A 61 10.91 -21.97 15.24
N ALA A 62 11.09 -23.04 14.46
CA ALA A 62 10.63 -23.10 13.07
C ALA A 62 9.10 -22.91 12.90
N ALA A 63 8.32 -23.18 13.96
CA ALA A 63 6.88 -22.93 14.00
C ALA A 63 6.53 -21.44 13.94
N ASP A 64 7.34 -20.56 14.56
CA ASP A 64 7.06 -19.14 14.64
C ASP A 64 7.19 -18.48 13.26
N GLY A 65 8.20 -18.89 12.48
CA GLY A 65 8.37 -18.45 11.09
C GLY A 65 7.16 -18.75 10.19
N ILE A 66 6.44 -19.84 10.44
CA ILE A 66 5.19 -20.16 9.73
C ILE A 66 4.07 -19.19 10.13
N VAL A 67 3.97 -18.83 11.41
CA VAL A 67 2.97 -17.86 11.89
C VAL A 67 3.20 -16.48 11.25
N TYR A 68 4.44 -16.00 11.16
CA TYR A 68 4.75 -14.75 10.47
C TYR A 68 4.51 -14.81 8.96
N ALA A 69 4.77 -15.95 8.31
CA ALA A 69 4.41 -16.12 6.91
C ALA A 69 2.89 -16.02 6.70
N CYS A 70 2.09 -16.63 7.58
CA CYS A 70 0.63 -16.53 7.54
C CYS A 70 0.11 -15.09 7.81
N ASP A 71 0.69 -14.37 8.77
CA ASP A 71 0.32 -12.97 9.06
C ASP A 71 0.66 -12.03 7.89
N ALA A 72 1.88 -12.16 7.33
CA ALA A 72 2.30 -11.42 6.14
C ALA A 72 1.41 -11.72 4.92
N LEU A 73 0.97 -12.97 4.74
CA LEU A 73 -0.02 -13.34 3.72
C LEU A 73 -1.39 -12.68 3.97
N GLY A 74 -1.82 -12.55 5.22
CA GLY A 74 -3.04 -11.83 5.59
C GLY A 74 -3.00 -10.35 5.20
N VAL A 75 -1.92 -9.66 5.58
CA VAL A 75 -1.69 -8.25 5.19
C VAL A 75 -1.57 -8.10 3.67
N ALA A 76 -0.86 -9.01 3.00
CA ALA A 76 -0.75 -9.02 1.55
C ALA A 76 -2.11 -9.22 0.85
N ALA A 77 -2.95 -10.14 1.33
CA ALA A 77 -4.31 -10.34 0.79
C ALA A 77 -5.16 -9.07 0.95
N PHE A 78 -5.08 -8.40 2.10
CA PHE A 78 -5.80 -7.14 2.35
C PHE A 78 -5.37 -6.01 1.41
N SER A 79 -4.09 -5.99 1.00
CA SER A 79 -3.57 -4.99 0.05
C SER A 79 -4.16 -5.09 -1.38
N TYR A 80 -4.76 -6.22 -1.73
CA TYR A 80 -5.43 -6.44 -3.02
C TYR A 80 -6.94 -6.16 -2.99
N GLN A 81 -7.49 -5.72 -1.85
CA GLN A 81 -8.88 -5.28 -1.76
C GLN A 81 -9.12 -4.03 -2.63
N GLY A 82 -10.24 -4.00 -3.35
CA GLY A 82 -10.57 -2.99 -4.36
C GLY A 82 -10.54 -3.49 -5.81
N ILE A 83 -10.01 -4.70 -6.07
CA ILE A 83 -10.07 -5.34 -7.40
C ILE A 83 -11.52 -5.71 -7.78
N GLU A 84 -12.40 -5.92 -6.81
CA GLU A 84 -13.82 -6.22 -7.02
C GLU A 84 -14.55 -5.15 -7.84
N MET A 85 -14.19 -3.86 -7.74
CA MET A 85 -14.76 -2.80 -8.59
C MET A 85 -14.45 -3.04 -10.08
N VAL A 86 -13.26 -3.55 -10.39
CA VAL A 86 -12.86 -3.89 -11.78
C VAL A 86 -13.70 -5.07 -12.28
N ALA A 87 -13.94 -6.09 -11.45
CA ALA A 87 -14.79 -7.22 -11.80
C ALA A 87 -16.25 -6.81 -12.04
N ILE A 88 -16.78 -5.84 -11.29
CA ILE A 88 -18.13 -5.28 -11.51
C ILE A 88 -18.18 -4.48 -12.82
N ALA A 89 -17.22 -3.59 -13.07
CA ALA A 89 -17.14 -2.83 -14.33
C ALA A 89 -16.99 -3.74 -15.57
N ILE A 90 -16.30 -4.87 -15.42
CA ILE A 90 -16.21 -5.94 -16.41
C ILE A 90 -17.57 -6.61 -16.67
N GLY A 91 -18.39 -6.79 -15.64
CA GLY A 91 -19.77 -7.31 -15.76
C GLY A 91 -20.77 -6.32 -16.35
N GLU A 92 -20.48 -5.02 -16.28
CA GLU A 92 -21.25 -3.93 -16.90
C GLU A 92 -20.86 -3.67 -18.37
N ALA A 93 -19.72 -4.22 -18.83
CA ALA A 93 -19.21 -4.02 -20.19
C ALA A 93 -20.01 -4.81 -21.24
N HIS A 94 -20.72 -4.08 -22.11
CA HIS A 94 -21.67 -4.66 -23.07
C HIS A 94 -21.04 -5.33 -24.30
N ASP A 95 -19.78 -5.03 -24.65
CA ASP A 95 -19.18 -5.37 -25.94
C ASP A 95 -17.95 -6.29 -25.85
N TYR A 96 -17.98 -7.37 -26.65
CA TYR A 96 -16.90 -8.34 -26.94
C TYR A 96 -15.99 -8.74 -25.75
N PRO A 97 -16.57 -9.40 -24.72
CA PRO A 97 -15.89 -9.75 -23.47
C PRO A 97 -14.71 -10.75 -23.60
N ARG A 98 -14.82 -11.76 -24.50
CA ARG A 98 -14.04 -13.01 -24.42
C ARG A 98 -12.51 -12.90 -24.56
N ARG A 99 -11.96 -11.82 -25.12
CA ARG A 99 -10.50 -11.62 -25.26
C ARG A 99 -9.99 -10.37 -24.55
N THR A 100 -10.75 -9.28 -24.59
CA THR A 100 -10.35 -7.98 -24.01
C THR A 100 -10.32 -8.02 -22.48
N ILE A 101 -11.31 -8.69 -21.84
CA ILE A 101 -11.39 -8.82 -20.39
C ILE A 101 -10.17 -9.56 -19.79
N PRO A 102 -9.84 -10.81 -20.17
CA PRO A 102 -8.71 -11.52 -19.55
C PRO A 102 -7.38 -10.80 -19.77
N TRP A 103 -7.20 -10.14 -20.92
CA TRP A 103 -6.03 -9.29 -21.17
C TRP A 103 -5.98 -8.07 -20.25
N ALA A 104 -7.11 -7.39 -20.03
CA ALA A 104 -7.20 -6.24 -19.14
C ALA A 104 -6.98 -6.64 -17.67
N ILE A 105 -7.58 -7.75 -17.23
CA ILE A 105 -7.36 -8.33 -15.88
C ILE A 105 -5.88 -8.60 -15.66
N ASN A 106 -5.22 -9.34 -16.57
CA ASN A 106 -3.80 -9.66 -16.44
C ASN A 106 -2.93 -8.39 -16.39
N LYS A 107 -3.21 -7.38 -17.23
CA LYS A 107 -2.51 -6.09 -17.17
C LYS A 107 -2.69 -5.38 -15.83
N ILE A 108 -3.91 -5.37 -15.28
CA ILE A 108 -4.19 -4.72 -13.99
C ILE A 108 -3.50 -5.48 -12.86
N PHE A 109 -3.56 -6.81 -12.86
CA PHE A 109 -2.90 -7.68 -11.88
C PHE A 109 -1.38 -7.45 -11.85
N TYR A 110 -0.69 -7.63 -12.97
CA TYR A 110 0.77 -7.44 -13.02
C TYR A 110 1.19 -6.01 -12.71
N ARG A 111 0.44 -5.00 -13.18
CA ARG A 111 0.73 -3.59 -12.87
C ARG A 111 0.60 -3.29 -11.37
N THR A 112 -0.48 -3.72 -10.73
CA THR A 112 -0.69 -3.48 -9.29
C THR A 112 0.34 -4.24 -8.47
N LEU A 113 0.61 -5.51 -8.80
CA LEU A 113 1.62 -6.33 -8.13
C LEU A 113 3.02 -5.70 -8.19
N VAL A 114 3.47 -5.28 -9.37
CA VAL A 114 4.81 -4.64 -9.53
C VAL A 114 4.89 -3.33 -8.74
N ILE A 115 3.84 -2.50 -8.75
CA ILE A 115 3.81 -1.25 -7.98
C ILE A 115 3.89 -1.55 -6.48
N VAL A 116 3.08 -2.48 -5.96
CA VAL A 116 3.03 -2.81 -4.52
C VAL A 116 4.36 -3.42 -4.04
N ILE A 117 4.94 -4.36 -4.79
CA ILE A 117 6.24 -4.95 -4.45
C ILE A 117 7.35 -3.89 -4.46
N LEU A 118 7.41 -3.05 -5.51
CA LEU A 118 8.39 -1.95 -5.59
C LEU A 118 8.23 -0.96 -4.43
N ASN A 119 6.99 -0.65 -4.06
CA ASN A 119 6.66 0.25 -2.97
C ASN A 119 7.15 -0.28 -1.62
N ILE A 120 6.81 -1.53 -1.29
CA ILE A 120 7.26 -2.21 -0.06
C ILE A 120 8.79 -2.38 -0.04
N PHE A 121 9.40 -2.72 -1.17
CA PHE A 121 10.85 -2.86 -1.29
C PHE A 121 11.59 -1.54 -0.98
N LEU A 122 11.21 -0.44 -1.65
CA LEU A 122 11.83 0.87 -1.41
C LEU A 122 11.56 1.36 0.02
N LEU A 123 10.37 1.13 0.55
CA LEU A 123 10.01 1.52 1.92
C LEU A 123 10.80 0.74 2.97
N GLY A 124 11.03 -0.56 2.75
CA GLY A 124 11.85 -1.42 3.60
C GLY A 124 13.36 -1.09 3.54
N LEU A 125 13.86 -0.52 2.45
CA LEU A 125 15.22 0.03 2.39
C LEU A 125 15.33 1.30 3.25
N VAL A 126 14.29 2.14 3.26
CA VAL A 126 14.26 3.41 3.98
C VAL A 126 14.03 3.25 5.50
N VAL A 127 13.12 2.35 5.90
CA VAL A 127 12.68 2.19 7.29
C VAL A 127 13.26 0.91 7.89
N PRO A 128 14.14 0.99 8.91
CA PRO A 128 14.58 -0.18 9.66
C PRO A 128 13.38 -0.86 10.34
N TYR A 129 13.29 -2.20 10.24
CA TYR A 129 12.16 -2.99 10.74
C TYR A 129 11.83 -2.73 12.23
N ASP A 130 12.83 -2.38 13.04
CA ASP A 130 12.73 -2.12 14.48
C ASP A 130 12.03 -0.79 14.80
N THR A 131 12.09 0.19 13.90
CA THR A 131 11.49 1.53 14.11
C THR A 131 9.98 1.57 13.89
N LEU A 132 9.39 0.51 13.32
CA LEU A 132 7.99 0.48 12.91
C LEU A 132 7.09 0.02 14.07
N SER A 133 6.79 0.92 15.01
CA SER A 133 6.00 0.61 16.21
C SER A 133 4.56 0.12 15.90
N LEU A 134 4.41 -1.20 15.77
CA LEU A 134 3.17 -2.01 15.73
C LEU A 134 1.92 -1.26 15.19
N GLY A 135 2.01 -0.73 13.97
CA GLY A 135 0.87 -0.14 13.25
C GLY A 135 0.33 1.19 13.79
N ARG A 136 1.06 1.88 14.69
CA ARG A 136 0.60 3.16 15.26
C ARG A 136 0.66 4.32 14.27
N ASP A 137 1.73 4.39 13.47
CA ASP A 137 1.97 5.42 12.48
C ASP A 137 2.10 4.81 11.08
N PRO A 138 1.58 5.47 10.01
CA PRO A 138 1.77 4.99 8.65
C PRO A 138 3.27 4.89 8.31
N PRO A 139 3.73 3.83 7.63
CA PRO A 139 5.17 3.60 7.43
C PRO A 139 5.84 4.71 6.60
N TYR A 140 5.08 5.39 5.73
CA TYR A 140 5.53 6.59 5.04
C TYR A 140 5.78 7.79 5.96
N VAL A 141 5.00 7.95 7.04
CA VAL A 141 5.25 9.01 8.04
C VAL A 141 6.52 8.70 8.84
N VAL A 142 6.74 7.43 9.21
CA VAL A 142 7.98 6.98 9.88
C VAL A 142 9.19 7.21 8.97
N ALA A 143 9.11 6.82 7.69
CA ALA A 143 10.15 7.08 6.69
C ALA A 143 10.53 8.57 6.59
N VAL A 144 9.54 9.46 6.69
CA VAL A 144 9.73 10.91 6.68
C VAL A 144 10.36 11.41 7.98
N GLN A 145 9.92 10.94 9.14
CA GLN A 145 10.49 11.31 10.45
C GLN A 145 12.00 11.00 10.51
N LEU A 146 12.42 9.86 9.95
CA LEU A 146 13.83 9.47 9.84
C LEU A 146 14.69 10.45 9.00
N THR A 147 14.08 11.27 8.13
CA THR A 147 14.81 12.31 7.37
C THR A 147 15.20 13.54 8.20
N GLY A 148 14.64 13.68 9.41
CA GLY A 148 14.93 14.77 10.34
C GLY A 148 14.33 16.14 9.99
N VAL A 149 13.52 16.26 8.93
CA VAL A 149 12.91 17.54 8.53
C VAL A 149 11.54 17.72 9.18
N PRO A 150 11.31 18.71 10.06
CA PRO A 150 10.12 18.76 10.92
C PRO A 150 8.81 19.06 10.19
N VAL A 151 8.85 19.67 9.00
CA VAL A 151 7.65 20.06 8.24
C VAL A 151 7.06 18.89 7.43
N LEU A 152 7.90 18.00 6.91
CA LEU A 152 7.47 16.96 5.98
C LEU A 152 6.48 15.93 6.60
N PRO A 153 6.61 15.48 7.87
CA PRO A 153 5.67 14.52 8.45
C PRO A 153 4.22 15.03 8.45
N SER A 154 4.03 16.33 8.74
CA SER A 154 2.72 16.97 8.72
C SER A 154 2.13 17.03 7.31
N MET A 155 2.95 17.39 6.32
CA MET A 155 2.52 17.43 4.92
C MET A 155 2.13 16.03 4.40
N VAL A 156 2.93 15.00 4.70
CA VAL A 156 2.64 13.62 4.28
C VAL A 156 1.39 13.09 4.97
N ASN A 157 1.19 13.37 6.25
CA ASN A 157 -0.03 13.00 6.96
C ASN A 157 -1.28 13.70 6.37
N ALA A 158 -1.19 15.00 6.04
CA ALA A 158 -2.26 15.73 5.37
C ALA A 158 -2.62 15.12 4.00
N VAL A 159 -1.62 14.74 3.19
CA VAL A 159 -1.85 14.03 1.92
C VAL A 159 -2.54 12.68 2.17
N LEU A 160 -2.08 11.88 3.14
CA LEU A 160 -2.69 10.59 3.48
C LEU A 160 -4.15 10.74 3.93
N LEU A 161 -4.49 11.77 4.70
CA LEU A 161 -5.87 12.09 5.08
C LEU A 161 -6.72 12.43 3.84
N CYS A 162 -6.23 13.27 2.93
CA CYS A 162 -6.93 13.60 1.69
C CYS A 162 -7.18 12.36 0.81
N VAL A 163 -6.19 11.47 0.67
CA VAL A 163 -6.35 10.19 -0.05
C VAL A 163 -7.38 9.30 0.63
N THR A 164 -7.35 9.21 1.96
CA THR A 164 -8.26 8.35 2.74
C THR A 164 -9.72 8.80 2.63
N LEU A 165 -9.99 10.10 2.78
CA LEU A 165 -11.33 10.69 2.57
C LEU A 165 -11.86 10.39 1.17
N TRP A 166 -10.99 10.47 0.17
CA TRP A 166 -11.36 10.24 -1.22
C TRP A 166 -11.61 8.77 -1.55
N VAL A 167 -10.81 7.85 -0.97
CA VAL A 167 -11.07 6.39 -1.06
C VAL A 167 -12.39 6.04 -0.34
N ALA A 168 -12.67 6.63 0.83
CA ALA A 168 -13.93 6.41 1.56
C ALA A 168 -15.15 6.79 0.70
N ASN A 169 -15.12 7.95 0.02
CA ASN A 169 -16.18 8.34 -0.93
C ASN A 169 -16.36 7.33 -2.07
N SER A 170 -15.27 6.78 -2.61
CA SER A 170 -15.32 5.74 -3.66
C SER A 170 -15.94 4.44 -3.17
N ILE A 171 -15.61 4.01 -1.93
CA ILE A 171 -16.14 2.78 -1.34
C ILE A 171 -17.63 2.94 -1.02
N LEU A 172 -18.05 4.06 -0.43
CA LEU A 172 -19.47 4.37 -0.16
C LEU A 172 -20.30 4.35 -1.45
N TYR A 173 -19.80 5.00 -2.52
CA TYR A 173 -20.45 4.97 -3.82
C TYR A 173 -20.61 3.54 -4.36
N SER A 174 -19.54 2.74 -4.42
CA SER A 174 -19.63 1.36 -4.91
C SER A 174 -20.50 0.47 -4.01
N GLY A 175 -20.40 0.61 -2.69
CA GLY A 175 -21.19 -0.16 -1.72
C GLY A 175 -22.68 0.07 -1.88
N SER A 176 -23.11 1.33 -2.08
CA SER A 176 -24.52 1.64 -2.35
C SER A 176 -25.03 1.00 -3.66
N ARG A 177 -24.23 0.93 -4.73
CA ARG A 177 -24.62 0.20 -5.96
C ARG A 177 -24.83 -1.29 -5.70
N VAL A 178 -23.94 -1.92 -4.91
CA VAL A 178 -24.06 -3.35 -4.53
C VAL A 178 -25.31 -3.59 -3.68
N LEU A 179 -25.58 -2.73 -2.69
CA LEU A 179 -26.78 -2.80 -1.85
C LEU A 179 -28.08 -2.64 -2.65
N VAL A 180 -28.13 -1.69 -3.59
CA VAL A 180 -29.27 -1.55 -4.51
C VAL A 180 -29.42 -2.81 -5.39
N GLY A 181 -28.33 -3.38 -5.90
CA GLY A 181 -28.34 -4.61 -6.69
C GLY A 181 -28.93 -5.83 -5.97
N ILE A 182 -28.64 -6.01 -4.68
CA ILE A 182 -29.23 -7.10 -3.87
C ILE A 182 -30.69 -6.81 -3.47
N ALA A 183 -31.04 -5.54 -3.24
CA ALA A 183 -32.40 -5.11 -2.96
C ALA A 183 -33.34 -5.32 -4.17
N SER A 184 -32.90 -4.94 -5.37
CA SER A 184 -33.64 -5.21 -6.62
C SER A 184 -33.86 -6.70 -6.89
N ARG A 185 -32.98 -7.57 -6.40
CA ARG A 185 -33.11 -9.04 -6.48
C ARG A 185 -33.93 -9.65 -5.34
N LYS A 186 -34.57 -8.84 -4.48
CA LYS A 186 -35.31 -9.26 -3.27
C LYS A 186 -34.49 -10.12 -2.30
N ASN A 187 -33.16 -10.00 -2.33
CA ASN A 187 -32.23 -10.84 -1.57
C ASN A 187 -31.55 -10.09 -0.41
N SER A 188 -32.09 -8.93 -0.05
CA SER A 188 -31.76 -8.16 1.16
C SER A 188 -32.71 -8.53 2.30
N PRO A 189 -32.25 -8.55 3.57
CA PRO A 189 -33.18 -8.43 4.70
C PRO A 189 -34.05 -7.17 4.57
N LYS A 190 -35.25 -7.22 5.16
CA LYS A 190 -36.25 -6.15 5.17
C LYS A 190 -35.93 -5.10 6.23
#